data_AF-A0A6I0NIY3-F1
#
_entry.id   AF-A0A6I0NIY3-F1
#
_cell.length_a   1.000
_cell.length_b   1.000
_cell.length_c   1.000
_cell.angle_alpha   90.00
_cell.angle_beta   90.00
_cell.angle_gamma   90.00
#
_symmetry.space_group_name_H-M   'P 1'
#
loop_
_entity.id
_entity.type
_entity.pdbx_description
1 polymer ?
#
loop_
_entity_poly.entity_id
_entity_poly.type
_entity_poly.pdbx_seq_one_letter_code
_entity_poly.pdbx_strand_id
1 'polypeptide(L)'
;MKLRNLFLSLLAGSTLFITSCEECDHEGNQSIASSLQVGDVVCSDGSVLSKEKFSSSQKEPVAIVYHVNRNPEIKALGYAVSIRDVASAAFADSLGVEQETSASLEKEDGNENTHAMYRNEEVKSPLAVYVFDMWRYGQSAYIPSVKQLTYLYQQIGLVNQRIEAVGGLPISLQPGDCWLWTSTEVEGQKDSKAWLFSMQSGTIQETPKDQAHKFRPVISIY
;
A
#
# COMPACT_ATOMS: atom_id res chain seq x y z
N MET A 1 -82.21 17.37 -20.88
CA MET A 1 -82.20 18.04 -19.55
C MET A 1 -80.83 17.74 -18.93
N LYS A 2 -79.78 18.55 -19.15
CA LYS A 2 -79.42 19.79 -18.44
C LYS A 2 -79.41 19.57 -16.91
N LEU A 3 -78.26 19.24 -16.30
CA LEU A 3 -77.12 20.09 -15.92
C LEU A 3 -77.44 21.05 -14.75
N ARG A 4 -76.80 20.80 -13.59
CA ARG A 4 -76.40 21.71 -12.48
C ARG A 4 -76.14 20.84 -11.24
N ASN A 5 -75.18 21.05 -10.33
CA ASN A 5 -74.00 21.89 -10.15
C ASN A 5 -73.29 21.23 -8.91
N LEU A 6 -72.00 20.89 -8.98
CA LEU A 6 -70.86 21.68 -8.47
C LEU A 6 -70.84 21.90 -6.94
N PHE A 7 -69.81 21.34 -6.26
CA PHE A 7 -68.86 21.98 -5.31
C PHE A 7 -67.91 20.88 -4.78
N LEU A 8 -66.70 20.74 -5.32
CA LEU A 8 -65.43 21.33 -4.83
C LEU A 8 -65.02 20.87 -3.41
N SER A 9 -64.03 19.98 -3.36
CA SER A 9 -62.91 20.12 -2.42
C SER A 9 -61.65 19.51 -3.04
N LEU A 10 -60.67 20.39 -3.25
CA LEU A 10 -59.32 20.11 -3.69
C LEU A 10 -58.60 19.25 -2.63
N LEU A 11 -58.00 18.14 -3.03
CA LEU A 11 -56.75 17.69 -2.40
C LEU A 11 -55.67 17.72 -3.47
N ALA A 12 -54.78 18.69 -3.33
CA ALA A 12 -53.66 18.92 -4.22
C ALA A 12 -52.71 17.71 -4.18
N GLY A 13 -52.30 17.29 -5.38
CA GLY A 13 -51.26 16.30 -5.55
C GLY A 13 -49.90 16.83 -5.13
N SER A 14 -49.05 15.90 -4.71
CA SER A 14 -47.59 16.02 -4.78
C SER A 14 -47.04 14.58 -4.74
N THR A 15 -47.07 13.94 -5.91
CA THR A 15 -46.17 12.83 -6.22
C THR A 15 -44.74 13.34 -6.16
N LEU A 16 -44.00 12.97 -5.12
CA LEU A 16 -42.55 12.96 -5.14
C LEU A 16 -42.13 11.49 -5.07
N PHE A 17 -42.10 10.85 -6.24
CA PHE A 17 -41.18 9.76 -6.46
C PHE A 17 -39.78 10.36 -6.34
N ILE A 18 -39.13 10.18 -5.20
CA ILE A 18 -37.69 10.39 -5.11
C ILE A 18 -37.08 9.20 -5.84
N THR A 19 -36.95 9.35 -7.16
CA THR A 19 -35.94 8.64 -7.93
C THR A 19 -34.61 9.07 -7.34
N SER A 20 -34.03 8.23 -6.48
CA SER A 20 -32.61 8.31 -6.17
C SER A 20 -31.85 7.78 -7.40
N CYS A 21 -31.84 8.55 -8.47
CA CYS A 21 -30.80 8.45 -9.48
C CYS A 21 -29.60 9.27 -8.97
N GLU A 22 -28.88 8.68 -8.03
CA GLU A 22 -27.43 8.80 -8.04
C GLU A 22 -26.92 7.41 -8.39
N GLU A 23 -27.04 7.11 -9.68
CA GLU A 23 -26.08 6.26 -10.35
C GLU A 23 -24.75 7.00 -10.21
N CYS A 24 -24.07 6.77 -9.08
CA CYS A 24 -22.69 7.18 -8.93
C CYS A 24 -21.92 6.43 -10.01
N ASP A 25 -21.48 7.17 -11.04
CA ASP A 25 -20.58 6.70 -12.08
C ASP A 25 -19.36 6.00 -11.45
N HIS A 26 -19.44 4.69 -11.29
CA HIS A 26 -18.31 3.82 -10.95
C HIS A 26 -17.40 3.57 -12.18
N GLU A 27 -17.52 4.36 -13.25
CA GLU A 27 -16.66 4.29 -14.43
C GLU A 27 -15.20 4.69 -14.15
N GLY A 28 -14.94 5.45 -13.07
CA GLY A 28 -13.58 5.86 -12.69
C GLY A 28 -12.70 4.69 -12.23
N ASN A 29 -13.23 3.78 -11.40
CA ASN A 29 -12.44 2.69 -10.80
C ASN A 29 -12.19 1.52 -11.75
N GLN A 30 -13.11 1.23 -12.69
CA GLN A 30 -12.92 0.15 -13.66
C GLN A 30 -11.79 0.45 -14.65
N SER A 31 -11.49 1.73 -14.90
CA SER A 31 -10.44 2.15 -15.84
C SER A 31 -9.02 1.90 -15.33
N ILE A 32 -8.77 2.07 -14.03
CA ILE A 32 -7.44 1.84 -13.42
C ILE A 32 -7.20 0.33 -13.28
N ALA A 33 -8.17 -0.42 -12.75
CA ALA A 33 -8.04 -1.86 -12.54
C ALA A 33 -7.72 -2.64 -13.83
N SER A 34 -8.26 -2.20 -14.97
CA SER A 34 -8.02 -2.84 -16.28
C SER A 34 -6.72 -2.42 -16.97
N SER A 35 -6.07 -1.35 -16.52
CA SER A 35 -4.87 -0.78 -17.18
C SER A 35 -3.60 -0.78 -16.34
N LEU A 36 -3.69 -1.12 -15.04
CA LEU A 36 -2.55 -1.17 -14.13
C LEU A 36 -1.51 -2.21 -14.54
N GLN A 37 -0.24 -1.80 -14.62
CA GLN A 37 0.88 -2.67 -15.01
C GLN A 37 2.08 -2.52 -14.08
N VAL A 38 2.86 -3.60 -13.99
CA VAL A 38 4.18 -3.57 -13.34
C VAL A 38 5.06 -2.57 -14.07
N GLY A 39 5.69 -1.68 -13.32
CA GLY A 39 6.53 -0.61 -13.82
C GLY A 39 5.80 0.70 -14.11
N ASP A 40 4.50 0.79 -13.85
CA ASP A 40 3.78 2.06 -13.81
C ASP A 40 4.29 2.93 -12.65
N VAL A 41 4.13 4.24 -12.81
CA VAL A 41 4.61 5.27 -11.89
C VAL A 41 3.46 5.79 -11.06
N VAL A 42 3.56 5.63 -9.75
CA VAL A 42 2.68 6.28 -8.78
C VAL A 42 3.21 7.69 -8.55
N CYS A 43 2.35 8.69 -8.74
CA CYS A 43 2.68 10.11 -8.59
C CYS A 43 2.22 10.64 -7.23
N SER A 44 2.80 11.75 -6.78
CA SER A 44 2.47 12.37 -5.49
C SER A 44 1.01 12.80 -5.36
N ASP A 45 0.32 13.05 -6.47
CA ASP A 45 -1.10 13.42 -6.50
C ASP A 45 -2.07 12.23 -6.45
N GLY A 46 -1.57 10.99 -6.28
CA GLY A 46 -2.38 9.78 -6.24
C GLY A 46 -2.60 9.10 -7.58
N SER A 47 -2.21 9.72 -8.69
CA SER A 47 -2.38 9.11 -10.01
C SER A 47 -1.33 8.02 -10.29
N VAL A 48 -1.74 7.01 -11.06
CA VAL A 48 -0.86 5.95 -11.55
C VAL A 48 -0.78 6.05 -13.07
N LEU A 49 0.43 6.21 -13.60
CA LEU A 49 0.68 6.46 -15.03
C LEU A 49 1.63 5.42 -15.62
N SER A 50 1.35 4.97 -16.83
CA SER A 50 2.35 4.22 -17.61
C SER A 50 3.59 5.06 -17.87
N LYS A 51 4.70 4.42 -18.24
CA LYS A 51 5.95 5.11 -18.60
C LYS A 51 5.74 6.21 -19.64
N GLU A 52 5.00 5.89 -20.70
CA GLU A 52 4.78 6.79 -21.84
C GLU A 52 4.00 8.02 -21.38
N LYS A 53 2.92 7.80 -20.62
CA LYS A 53 2.10 8.88 -20.05
C LYS A 53 2.89 9.72 -19.04
N PHE A 54 3.65 9.06 -18.16
CA PHE A 54 4.48 9.73 -17.16
C PHE A 54 5.57 10.59 -17.80
N SER A 55 6.23 10.11 -18.85
CA SER A 55 7.29 10.85 -19.57
C SER A 55 6.79 12.14 -20.20
N SER A 56 5.50 12.18 -20.59
CA SER A 56 4.84 13.40 -21.06
C SER A 56 4.17 14.23 -19.94
N SER A 57 4.19 13.73 -18.70
CA SER A 57 3.62 14.40 -17.54
C SER A 57 4.67 15.30 -16.87
N GLN A 58 4.21 16.27 -16.07
CA GLN A 58 5.06 17.05 -15.16
C GLN A 58 4.86 16.64 -13.69
N LYS A 59 4.37 15.42 -13.46
CA LYS A 59 4.02 14.95 -12.12
C LYS A 59 5.26 14.46 -11.36
N GLU A 60 5.23 14.62 -10.05
CA GLU A 60 6.30 14.11 -9.19
C GLU A 60 6.10 12.61 -8.93
N PRO A 61 7.09 11.74 -9.23
CA PRO A 61 7.01 10.31 -8.96
C PRO A 61 7.30 10.03 -7.48
N VAL A 62 6.61 9.04 -6.89
CA VAL A 62 6.82 8.63 -5.49
C VAL A 62 7.05 7.13 -5.33
N ALA A 63 6.46 6.29 -6.18
CA ALA A 63 6.63 4.84 -6.13
C ALA A 63 6.50 4.21 -7.52
N ILE A 64 6.99 2.97 -7.66
CA ILE A 64 6.86 2.15 -8.87
C ILE A 64 6.03 0.91 -8.55
N VAL A 65 5.01 0.66 -9.37
CA VAL A 65 4.18 -0.55 -9.29
C VAL A 65 5.04 -1.78 -9.53
N TYR A 66 5.04 -2.73 -8.60
CA TYR A 66 5.80 -3.99 -8.74
C TYR A 66 4.91 -5.23 -8.72
N HIS A 67 3.64 -5.09 -8.34
CA HIS A 67 2.68 -6.18 -8.32
C HIS A 67 1.29 -5.70 -8.72
N VAL A 68 0.56 -6.53 -9.47
CA VAL A 68 -0.84 -6.32 -9.84
C VAL A 68 -1.63 -7.54 -9.43
N ASN A 69 -2.59 -7.35 -8.53
CA ASN A 69 -3.44 -8.40 -8.01
C ASN A 69 -4.44 -8.83 -9.07
N ARG A 70 -4.50 -10.14 -9.31
CA ARG A 70 -5.49 -10.77 -10.20
C ARG A 70 -6.58 -11.51 -9.44
N ASN A 71 -6.44 -11.61 -8.11
CA ASN A 71 -7.46 -12.19 -7.26
C ASN A 71 -8.49 -11.10 -6.90
N PRO A 72 -9.75 -11.20 -7.36
CA PRO A 72 -10.78 -10.21 -7.07
C PRO A 72 -11.17 -10.16 -5.57
N GLU A 73 -10.78 -11.15 -4.76
CA GLU A 73 -11.00 -11.15 -3.31
C GLU A 73 -10.03 -10.22 -2.56
N ILE A 74 -8.90 -9.87 -3.17
CA ILE A 74 -7.93 -8.94 -2.60
C ILE A 74 -8.36 -7.51 -2.98
N LYS A 75 -8.63 -6.68 -1.96
CA LYS A 75 -9.11 -5.30 -2.17
C LYS A 75 -8.11 -4.41 -2.90
N ALA A 76 -6.82 -4.59 -2.66
CA ALA A 76 -5.78 -3.82 -3.35
C ALA A 76 -5.64 -4.32 -4.79
N LEU A 77 -5.68 -3.42 -5.77
CA LEU A 77 -5.40 -3.70 -7.18
C LEU A 77 -3.92 -4.06 -7.42
N GLY A 78 -3.03 -3.62 -6.55
CA GLY A 78 -1.60 -3.88 -6.67
C GLY A 78 -0.78 -3.19 -5.59
N TYR A 79 0.53 -3.34 -5.69
CA TYR A 79 1.51 -2.78 -4.77
C TYR A 79 2.58 -1.99 -5.52
N ALA A 80 2.97 -0.86 -4.94
CA ALA A 80 4.04 -0.01 -5.44
C ALA A 80 5.09 0.24 -4.37
N VAL A 81 6.37 0.27 -4.75
CA VAL A 81 7.50 0.46 -3.85
C VAL A 81 8.06 1.87 -4.00
N SER A 82 8.39 2.51 -2.86
CA SER A 82 8.99 3.85 -2.83
C SER A 82 10.22 3.97 -3.74
N ILE A 83 10.34 5.09 -4.44
CA ILE A 83 11.54 5.42 -5.22
C ILE A 83 12.68 6.01 -4.38
N ARG A 84 12.39 6.37 -3.12
CA ARG A 84 13.36 6.95 -2.18
C ARG A 84 13.82 5.91 -1.16
N ASP A 85 15.10 5.97 -0.82
CA ASP A 85 15.64 5.22 0.31
C ASP A 85 15.28 5.90 1.63
N VAL A 86 15.31 5.13 2.71
CA VAL A 86 14.95 5.59 4.05
C VAL A 86 16.06 5.24 5.04
N ALA A 87 16.14 5.99 6.13
CA ALA A 87 17.09 5.69 7.18
C ALA A 87 16.76 4.33 7.81
N SER A 88 17.80 3.57 8.19
CA SER A 88 17.63 2.35 8.95
C SER A 88 16.98 2.63 10.30
N ALA A 89 16.07 1.76 10.72
CA ALA A 89 15.41 1.86 12.02
C ALA A 89 15.15 0.47 12.60
N ALA A 90 14.96 0.43 13.92
CA ALA A 90 14.62 -0.80 14.63
C ALA A 90 13.15 -1.14 14.43
N PHE A 91 12.86 -2.45 14.39
CA PHE A 91 11.49 -2.95 14.33
C PHE A 91 10.72 -2.64 15.61
N ALA A 92 11.38 -2.69 16.77
CA ALA A 92 10.84 -2.31 18.07
C ALA A 92 11.94 -1.67 18.94
N ASP A 93 11.57 -0.73 19.82
CA ASP A 93 12.52 -0.05 20.72
C ASP A 93 13.17 -0.99 21.76
N SER A 94 12.48 -2.08 22.10
CA SER A 94 12.97 -3.11 23.03
C SER A 94 12.41 -4.49 22.69
N LEU A 95 13.05 -5.52 23.23
CA LEU A 95 12.60 -6.92 23.12
C LEU A 95 11.67 -7.30 24.28
N GLY A 96 10.98 -8.44 24.14
CA GLY A 96 10.10 -9.03 25.17
C GLY A 96 8.62 -8.73 24.99
N VAL A 97 8.24 -8.00 23.93
CA VAL A 97 6.86 -7.66 23.61
C VAL A 97 6.60 -7.90 22.13
N GLU A 98 5.51 -8.61 21.83
CA GLU A 98 5.03 -8.78 20.47
C GLU A 98 4.48 -7.45 19.95
N GLN A 99 4.74 -7.14 18.69
CA GLN A 99 4.18 -5.97 18.01
C GLN A 99 2.79 -6.27 17.41
N GLU A 100 2.20 -7.42 17.79
CA GLU A 100 0.88 -7.90 17.37
C GLU A 100 0.75 -8.09 15.85
N THR A 101 1.86 -8.33 15.16
CA THR A 101 1.86 -8.61 13.72
C THR A 101 1.60 -10.09 13.45
N SER A 102 1.29 -10.41 12.20
CA SER A 102 1.27 -11.80 11.78
C SER A 102 2.69 -12.37 11.69
N ALA A 103 2.80 -13.69 11.88
CA ALA A 103 4.02 -14.45 11.59
C ALA A 103 3.86 -15.31 10.32
N SER A 104 2.87 -14.99 9.49
CA SER A 104 2.63 -15.74 8.26
C SER A 104 3.52 -15.23 7.14
N LEU A 105 4.30 -16.13 6.54
CA LEU A 105 5.13 -15.82 5.38
C LEU A 105 4.32 -15.65 4.08
N GLU A 106 3.04 -16.04 4.09
CA GLU A 106 2.17 -16.08 2.90
C GLU A 106 1.10 -14.98 2.87
N LYS A 107 0.95 -14.21 3.95
CA LYS A 107 -0.06 -13.14 4.02
C LYS A 107 0.48 -11.82 3.45
N GLU A 108 -0.39 -11.13 2.74
CA GLU A 108 -0.14 -9.78 2.19
C GLU A 108 -0.66 -8.71 3.15
N ASP A 109 -0.25 -8.80 4.42
CA ASP A 109 -0.79 -8.02 5.55
C ASP A 109 0.16 -6.93 6.06
N GLY A 110 1.05 -6.43 5.20
CA GLY A 110 2.05 -5.42 5.59
C GLY A 110 1.45 -4.14 6.17
N ASN A 111 0.31 -3.71 5.64
CA ASN A 111 -0.38 -2.51 6.11
C ASN A 111 -1.00 -2.73 7.50
N GLU A 112 -1.74 -3.83 7.67
CA GLU A 112 -2.33 -4.23 8.95
C GLU A 112 -1.27 -4.41 10.03
N ASN A 113 -0.16 -5.09 9.69
CA ASN A 113 0.98 -5.26 10.60
C ASN A 113 1.60 -3.91 10.97
N THR A 114 1.83 -3.01 10.01
CA THR A 114 2.41 -1.68 10.28
C THR A 114 1.50 -0.86 11.19
N HIS A 115 0.18 -0.96 11.02
CA HIS A 115 -0.77 -0.31 11.92
C HIS A 115 -0.71 -0.88 13.34
N ALA A 116 -0.58 -2.20 13.50
CA ALA A 116 -0.41 -2.85 14.81
C ALA A 116 0.88 -2.38 15.50
N MET A 117 2.01 -2.40 14.77
CA MET A 117 3.31 -1.90 15.24
C MET A 117 3.25 -0.43 15.69
N TYR A 118 2.55 0.43 14.94
CA TYR A 118 2.39 1.84 15.28
C TYR A 118 1.56 2.05 16.56
N ARG A 119 0.49 1.25 16.70
CA ARG A 119 -0.47 1.38 17.80
C ARG A 119 -0.05 0.69 19.08
N ASN A 120 0.97 -0.16 19.05
CA ASN A 120 1.45 -0.86 20.24
C ASN A 120 1.71 0.13 21.38
N GLU A 121 1.06 -0.08 22.52
CA GLU A 121 1.07 0.85 23.66
C GLU A 121 2.27 0.61 24.58
N GLU A 122 2.82 -0.61 24.59
CA GLU A 122 3.89 -1.04 25.48
C GLU A 122 5.29 -0.73 24.92
N VAL A 123 5.52 -1.09 23.65
CA VAL A 123 6.81 -0.91 22.97
C VAL A 123 6.57 -0.28 21.61
N LYS A 124 7.17 0.89 21.38
CA LYS A 124 7.06 1.60 20.10
C LYS A 124 7.91 0.95 19.02
N SER A 125 7.46 1.11 17.78
CA SER A 125 8.18 0.72 16.59
C SER A 125 8.70 1.94 15.84
N PRO A 126 10.02 2.20 15.86
CA PRO A 126 10.64 3.27 15.07
C PRO A 126 10.33 3.17 13.57
N LEU A 127 10.32 1.95 13.01
CA LEU A 127 9.93 1.72 11.62
C LEU A 127 8.50 2.21 11.34
N ALA A 128 7.55 1.82 12.20
CA ALA A 128 6.16 2.17 11.99
C ALA A 128 5.93 3.68 12.16
N VAL A 129 6.54 4.31 13.16
CA VAL A 129 6.52 5.78 13.33
C VAL A 129 7.05 6.49 12.10
N TYR A 130 8.20 6.05 11.57
CA TYR A 130 8.79 6.64 10.36
C TYR A 130 7.80 6.64 9.19
N VAL A 131 7.14 5.51 8.96
CA VAL A 131 6.22 5.37 7.82
C VAL A 131 4.93 6.16 8.02
N PHE A 132 4.42 6.25 9.24
CA PHE A 132 3.28 7.11 9.54
C PHE A 132 3.62 8.60 9.32
N ASP A 133 4.85 9.02 9.68
CA ASP A 133 5.32 10.39 9.45
C ASP A 133 5.57 10.70 7.97
N MET A 134 5.80 9.68 7.14
CA MET A 134 5.88 9.84 5.68
C MET A 134 4.55 10.22 5.04
N TRP A 135 3.42 10.10 5.75
CA TRP A 135 2.10 10.33 5.17
C TRP A 135 2.02 11.70 4.50
N ARG A 136 1.94 11.68 3.17
CA ARG A 136 1.75 12.86 2.35
C ARG A 136 0.74 12.56 1.26
N TYR A 137 -0.08 13.57 0.95
CA TYR A 137 -0.98 13.57 -0.20
C TYR A 137 -2.02 12.43 -0.22
N GLY A 138 -2.44 11.94 0.96
CA GLY A 138 -3.47 10.90 1.07
C GLY A 138 -3.00 9.48 0.72
N GLN A 139 -1.71 9.27 0.47
CA GLN A 139 -1.12 7.95 0.26
C GLN A 139 -0.43 7.47 1.54
N SER A 140 -0.94 6.39 2.11
CA SER A 140 -0.35 5.76 3.29
C SER A 140 0.61 4.67 2.86
N ALA A 141 1.90 4.93 2.99
CA ALA A 141 2.90 3.88 2.88
C ALA A 141 2.84 2.97 4.12
N TYR A 142 3.43 1.77 4.02
CA TYR A 142 3.59 0.82 5.12
C TYR A 142 4.86 -0.02 4.93
N ILE A 143 5.24 -0.77 5.95
CA ILE A 143 6.33 -1.74 5.90
C ILE A 143 5.77 -3.02 5.27
N PRO A 144 6.31 -3.53 4.16
CA PRO A 144 5.74 -4.70 3.49
C PRO A 144 5.91 -5.99 4.31
N SER A 145 4.98 -6.93 4.16
CA SER A 145 5.14 -8.29 4.69
C SER A 145 6.18 -9.08 3.89
N VAL A 146 6.61 -10.23 4.43
CA VAL A 146 7.47 -11.17 3.68
C VAL A 146 6.88 -11.49 2.31
N LYS A 147 5.59 -11.81 2.23
CA LYS A 147 4.93 -12.15 0.97
C LYS A 147 5.02 -11.02 -0.05
N GLN A 148 4.77 -9.79 0.38
CA GLN A 148 4.80 -8.63 -0.51
C GLN A 148 6.20 -8.34 -1.04
N LEU A 149 7.26 -8.60 -0.26
CA LEU A 149 8.64 -8.50 -0.75
C LEU A 149 9.02 -9.62 -1.73
N THR A 150 8.41 -10.81 -1.65
CA THR A 150 8.64 -11.85 -2.67
C THR A 150 8.20 -11.39 -4.06
N TYR A 151 7.08 -10.68 -4.17
CA TYR A 151 6.63 -10.11 -5.44
C TYR A 151 7.57 -9.04 -5.97
N LEU A 152 8.08 -8.18 -5.08
CA LEU A 152 9.06 -7.16 -5.45
C LEU A 152 10.37 -7.80 -5.95
N TYR A 153 10.87 -8.81 -5.24
CA TYR A 153 12.06 -9.56 -5.64
C TYR A 153 11.93 -10.16 -7.04
N GLN A 154 10.76 -10.75 -7.38
CA GLN A 154 10.51 -11.31 -8.70
C GLN A 154 10.60 -10.27 -9.84
N GLN A 155 10.38 -8.99 -9.55
CA GLN A 155 10.38 -7.90 -10.52
C GLN A 155 11.56 -6.93 -10.35
N ILE A 156 12.52 -7.24 -9.46
CA ILE A 156 13.47 -6.25 -8.94
C ILE A 156 14.34 -5.58 -10.01
N GLY A 157 14.73 -6.32 -11.05
CA GLY A 157 15.50 -5.76 -12.16
C GLY A 157 14.73 -4.68 -12.94
N LEU A 158 13.48 -4.96 -13.28
CA LEU A 158 12.59 -4.00 -13.95
C LEU A 158 12.28 -2.81 -13.02
N VAL A 159 11.95 -3.09 -11.76
CA VAL A 159 11.61 -2.05 -10.79
C VAL A 159 12.79 -1.12 -10.53
N ASN A 160 14.01 -1.64 -10.35
CA ASN A 160 15.20 -0.80 -10.19
C ASN A 160 15.44 0.06 -11.43
N GLN A 161 15.35 -0.50 -12.63
CA GLN A 161 15.46 0.28 -13.88
C GLN A 161 14.43 1.43 -13.93
N ARG A 162 13.20 1.17 -13.47
CA ARG A 162 12.14 2.17 -13.41
C ARG A 162 12.40 3.25 -12.36
N ILE A 163 12.87 2.85 -11.17
CA ILE A 163 13.25 3.78 -10.11
C ILE A 163 14.34 4.74 -10.61
N GLU A 164 15.40 4.25 -11.26
CA GLU A 164 16.45 5.10 -11.84
C GLU A 164 15.89 6.06 -12.90
N ALA A 165 15.05 5.56 -13.79
CA ALA A 165 14.49 6.34 -14.90
C ALA A 165 13.65 7.53 -14.43
N VAL A 166 13.09 7.48 -13.22
CA VAL A 166 12.31 8.58 -12.62
C VAL A 166 13.12 9.38 -11.59
N GLY A 167 14.44 9.19 -11.53
CA GLY A 167 15.35 9.93 -10.64
C GLY A 167 15.37 9.44 -9.18
N GLY A 168 14.86 8.23 -8.93
CA GLY A 168 14.91 7.58 -7.63
C GLY A 168 16.23 6.84 -7.35
N LEU A 169 16.31 6.23 -6.17
CA LEU A 169 17.47 5.48 -5.71
C LEU A 169 17.17 3.97 -5.73
N PRO A 170 17.83 3.17 -6.58
CA PRO A 170 17.60 1.73 -6.69
C PRO A 170 17.71 0.99 -5.36
N ILE A 171 16.99 -0.13 -5.27
CA ILE A 171 17.11 -1.06 -4.14
C ILE A 171 18.41 -1.84 -4.32
N SER A 172 19.27 -1.78 -3.31
CA SER A 172 20.59 -2.40 -3.34
C SER A 172 20.48 -3.93 -3.36
N LEU A 173 21.29 -4.55 -4.22
CA LEU A 173 21.45 -6.01 -4.30
C LEU A 173 22.84 -6.44 -3.81
N GLN A 174 23.63 -5.49 -3.29
CA GLN A 174 24.99 -5.75 -2.86
C GLN A 174 25.00 -6.49 -1.52
N PRO A 175 25.94 -7.44 -1.32
CA PRO A 175 26.13 -8.08 -0.03
C PRO A 175 26.28 -7.05 1.09
N GLY A 176 25.51 -7.23 2.18
CA GLY A 176 25.54 -6.34 3.35
C GLY A 176 24.62 -5.12 3.27
N ASP A 177 24.06 -4.79 2.11
CA ASP A 177 23.12 -3.67 1.92
C ASP A 177 21.79 -4.10 1.29
N CYS A 178 21.62 -5.39 1.01
CA CYS A 178 20.45 -5.97 0.36
C CYS A 178 19.31 -6.37 1.33
N TRP A 179 19.51 -6.23 2.64
CA TRP A 179 18.57 -6.68 3.65
C TRP A 179 17.54 -5.59 3.97
N LEU A 180 16.26 -5.96 3.85
CA LEU A 180 15.14 -5.11 4.19
C LEU A 180 14.32 -5.71 5.33
N TRP A 181 13.93 -4.91 6.31
CA TRP A 181 12.89 -5.29 7.25
C TRP A 181 11.59 -5.59 6.52
N THR A 182 10.94 -6.64 7.00
CA THR A 182 9.53 -6.92 6.74
C THR A 182 8.72 -6.54 7.98
N SER A 183 7.41 -6.42 7.85
CA SER A 183 6.49 -6.26 8.97
C SER A 183 6.12 -7.58 9.66
N THR A 184 6.75 -8.71 9.29
CA THR A 184 6.34 -10.06 9.71
C THR A 184 7.23 -10.55 10.86
N GLU A 185 6.61 -10.89 11.99
CA GLU A 185 7.32 -11.48 13.14
C GLU A 185 7.67 -12.96 12.92
N VAL A 186 8.60 -13.48 13.74
CA VAL A 186 8.98 -14.90 13.70
C VAL A 186 8.03 -15.72 14.57
N GLU A 187 7.43 -16.76 13.99
CA GLU A 187 6.54 -17.68 14.72
C GLU A 187 7.28 -18.32 15.92
N GLY A 188 6.64 -18.32 17.09
CA GLY A 188 7.24 -18.82 18.34
C GLY A 188 8.34 -17.94 18.96
N GLN A 189 8.70 -16.82 18.34
CA GLN A 189 9.69 -15.84 18.84
C GLN A 189 9.23 -14.40 18.59
N LYS A 190 7.92 -14.18 18.54
CA LYS A 190 7.33 -12.88 18.20
C LYS A 190 7.70 -11.79 19.18
N ASP A 191 8.01 -12.10 20.43
CA ASP A 191 8.44 -11.11 21.42
C ASP A 191 9.85 -10.55 21.15
N SER A 192 10.65 -11.25 20.33
CA SER A 192 12.09 -11.01 20.22
C SER A 192 12.57 -10.77 18.78
N LYS A 193 11.96 -11.42 17.78
CA LYS A 193 12.49 -11.46 16.42
C LYS A 193 11.43 -11.15 15.35
N ALA A 194 11.91 -10.56 14.26
CA ALA A 194 11.17 -10.39 13.02
C ALA A 194 12.03 -10.81 11.82
N TRP A 195 11.43 -10.89 10.63
CA TRP A 195 12.12 -11.31 9.42
C TRP A 195 12.77 -10.13 8.70
N LEU A 196 14.06 -10.27 8.39
CA LEU A 196 14.69 -9.57 7.28
C LEU A 196 14.50 -10.36 5.99
N PHE A 197 14.43 -9.66 4.86
CA PHE A 197 14.35 -10.23 3.52
C PHE A 197 15.53 -9.73 2.68
N SER A 198 16.23 -10.64 2.00
CA SER A 198 17.34 -10.32 1.11
C SER A 198 16.84 -10.05 -0.30
N MET A 199 17.04 -8.83 -0.79
CA MET A 199 16.75 -8.48 -2.18
C MET A 199 17.74 -9.09 -3.17
N GLN A 200 18.90 -9.57 -2.69
CA GLN A 200 19.89 -10.24 -3.52
C GLN A 200 19.50 -11.69 -3.87
N SER A 201 18.92 -12.41 -2.91
CA SER A 201 18.73 -13.87 -2.99
C SER A 201 17.30 -14.34 -2.75
N GLY A 202 16.40 -13.47 -2.29
CA GLY A 202 15.05 -13.83 -1.87
C GLY A 202 14.98 -14.63 -0.56
N THR A 203 16.09 -14.77 0.16
CA THR A 203 16.15 -15.49 1.44
C THR A 203 15.70 -14.60 2.59
N ILE A 204 15.14 -15.21 3.63
CA ILE A 204 14.78 -14.53 4.88
C ILE A 204 15.72 -14.89 6.02
N GLN A 205 15.87 -13.99 6.99
CA GLN A 205 16.71 -14.18 8.17
C GLN A 205 16.00 -13.70 9.43
N GLU A 206 15.94 -14.56 10.45
CA GLU A 206 15.46 -14.17 11.78
C GLU A 206 16.42 -13.16 12.40
N THR A 207 15.89 -12.03 12.85
CA THR A 207 16.72 -10.92 13.35
C THR A 207 16.10 -10.31 14.60
N PRO A 208 16.88 -10.02 15.65
CA PRO A 208 16.39 -9.27 16.82
C PRO A 208 15.82 -7.92 16.42
N LYS A 209 14.63 -7.60 16.93
CA LYS A 209 13.84 -6.43 16.53
C LYS A 209 14.45 -5.08 16.91
N ASP A 210 15.31 -5.08 17.93
CA ASP A 210 16.00 -3.91 18.45
C ASP A 210 17.18 -3.46 17.55
N GLN A 211 17.52 -4.24 16.53
CA GLN A 211 18.55 -3.87 15.55
C GLN A 211 18.00 -2.96 14.46
N ALA A 212 18.78 -1.94 14.12
CA ALA A 212 18.45 -1.07 12.99
C ALA A 212 18.84 -1.72 11.66
N HIS A 213 17.87 -1.85 10.75
CA HIS A 213 18.11 -2.27 9.36
C HIS A 213 17.32 -1.38 8.41
N LYS A 214 17.69 -1.42 7.13
CA LYS A 214 16.94 -0.73 6.07
C LYS A 214 15.56 -1.37 5.88
N PHE A 215 14.67 -0.65 5.24
CA PHE A 215 13.39 -1.15 4.77
C PHE A 215 13.00 -0.33 3.54
N ARG A 216 11.99 -0.78 2.79
CA ARG A 216 11.51 -0.02 1.64
C ARG A 216 9.99 0.13 1.73
N PRO A 217 9.47 1.34 1.98
CA PRO A 217 8.03 1.55 2.12
C PRO A 217 7.27 1.14 0.85
N VAL A 218 6.08 0.57 1.05
CA VAL A 218 5.17 0.12 0.00
C VAL A 218 3.83 0.84 0.13
N ILE A 219 3.15 1.05 -0.99
CA ILE A 219 1.82 1.65 -1.10
C ILE A 219 0.88 0.63 -1.76
N SER A 220 -0.32 0.49 -1.22
CA SER A 220 -1.41 -0.26 -1.86
C SER A 220 -2.17 0.63 -2.84
N ILE A 221 -2.50 0.07 -4.00
CA ILE A 221 -3.30 0.73 -5.04
C ILE A 221 -4.72 0.18 -4.93
N TYR A 222 -5.74 1.04 -5.01
CA TYR A 222 -7.16 0.69 -4.89
C TYR A 222 -7.96 1.20 -6.08
#